data_AF-A0A1I4WWQ3-F1
#
_entry.id   AF-A0A1I4WWQ3-F1
#
_cell.length_a   1.000
_cell.length_b   1.000
_cell.length_c   1.000
_cell.angle_alpha   90.00
_cell.angle_beta   90.00
_cell.angle_gamma   90.00
#
_symmetry.space_group_name_H-M   'P 1'
#
loop_
_entity.id
_entity.type
_entity.pdbx_description
1 polymer ?
#
loop_
_entity_poly.entity_id
_entity_poly.type
_entity_poly.pdbx_seq_one_letter_code
_entity_poly.pdbx_strand_id
1 'polypeptide(L)'
;MELLIAGRMATSGAQCKSMANIATVLKSEISRIARKEVRSEIESLKKANAQHRSAIAHLKRQVSELQGQLKKAGRNAMADARASAKADEGTSRRFSADRLAAHRTKLGLSAASYGKLVGMSGATIYLWEQGKSRPNAEQLQRLAALRSLSRRTVQEQLSST
;
A
#
# COMPACT_ATOMS: atom_id res chain seq x y z
N MET A 1 -104.25 25.79 -7.62
CA MET A 1 -103.20 26.03 -8.63
C MET A 1 -102.13 24.99 -8.36
N GLU A 2 -102.33 23.79 -8.91
CA GLU A 2 -101.84 23.34 -10.23
C GLU A 2 -100.36 22.93 -10.16
N LEU A 3 -100.10 21.61 -10.19
CA LEU A 3 -99.48 20.87 -11.31
C LEU A 3 -97.93 21.00 -11.29
N LEU A 4 -97.08 20.02 -11.57
CA LEU A 4 -97.19 18.88 -12.46
C LEU A 4 -96.07 17.87 -12.15
N ILE A 5 -96.37 16.60 -12.42
CA ILE A 5 -95.54 15.40 -12.38
C ILE A 5 -94.38 15.46 -13.39
N ALA A 6 -93.20 14.94 -13.02
CA ALA A 6 -92.29 14.28 -13.98
C ALA A 6 -91.34 13.30 -13.26
N GLY A 7 -91.64 12.01 -13.33
CA GLY A 7 -90.66 10.95 -13.08
C GLY A 7 -89.90 10.61 -14.36
N ARG A 8 -88.64 10.18 -14.27
CA ARG A 8 -88.01 9.28 -15.26
C ARG A 8 -86.68 8.70 -14.73
N MET A 9 -86.77 7.42 -14.36
CA MET A 9 -85.86 6.32 -14.70
C MET A 9 -84.37 6.37 -14.33
N ALA A 10 -84.01 5.42 -13.46
CA ALA A 10 -82.71 4.80 -13.37
C ALA A 10 -82.19 4.34 -14.76
N THR A 11 -80.98 4.75 -15.12
CA THR A 11 -80.18 4.09 -16.15
C THR A 11 -79.08 3.29 -15.44
N SER A 12 -79.43 2.05 -15.10
CA SER A 12 -78.49 0.97 -14.84
C SER A 12 -77.73 0.67 -16.14
N GLY A 13 -76.62 1.38 -16.36
CA GLY A 13 -75.66 1.04 -17.39
C GLY A 13 -74.92 -0.22 -16.97
N ALA A 14 -75.38 -1.37 -17.49
CA ALA A 14 -74.74 -2.66 -17.31
C ALA A 14 -73.26 -2.57 -17.69
N GLN A 15 -72.38 -2.70 -16.69
CA GLN A 15 -70.96 -2.91 -16.89
C GLN A 15 -70.76 -4.33 -17.44
N CYS A 16 -70.93 -4.51 -18.75
CA CYS A 16 -70.51 -5.73 -19.42
C CYS A 16 -68.99 -5.86 -19.26
N LYS A 17 -68.56 -6.80 -18.41
CA LYS A 17 -67.19 -7.31 -18.35
C LYS A 17 -66.74 -7.60 -19.78
N SER A 18 -65.87 -6.76 -20.32
CA SER A 18 -65.06 -7.09 -21.50
C SER A 18 -64.40 -8.43 -21.20
N MET A 19 -64.72 -9.46 -21.97
CA MET A 19 -64.02 -10.74 -21.93
C MET A 19 -62.55 -10.43 -22.13
N ALA A 20 -61.76 -10.63 -21.07
CA ALA A 20 -60.34 -10.31 -21.09
C ALA A 20 -59.71 -11.01 -22.30
N ASN A 21 -59.14 -10.22 -23.21
CA ASN A 21 -58.53 -10.75 -24.42
C ASN A 21 -57.38 -11.68 -23.99
N ILE A 22 -57.50 -12.97 -24.29
CA ILE A 22 -56.58 -14.02 -23.82
C ILE A 22 -55.12 -13.67 -24.18
N ALA A 23 -54.87 -13.09 -25.35
CA ALA A 23 -53.52 -12.66 -25.73
C ALA A 23 -52.98 -11.54 -24.83
N THR A 24 -53.84 -10.65 -24.33
CA THR A 24 -53.43 -9.59 -23.38
C THR A 24 -53.14 -10.15 -21.98
N VAL A 25 -53.92 -11.13 -21.52
CA VAL A 25 -53.70 -11.80 -20.23
C VAL A 25 -52.44 -12.66 -20.29
N LEU A 26 -52.21 -13.41 -21.36
CA LEU A 26 -50.99 -14.20 -21.54
C LEU A 26 -49.75 -13.30 -21.63
N LYS A 27 -49.81 -12.19 -22.37
CA LYS A 27 -48.69 -11.26 -22.47
C LYS A 27 -48.36 -10.61 -21.13
N SER A 28 -49.36 -10.23 -20.34
CA SER A 28 -49.14 -9.66 -19.01
C SER A 28 -48.53 -10.68 -18.05
N GLU A 29 -48.98 -11.93 -18.14
CA GLU A 29 -48.49 -13.04 -17.32
C GLU A 29 -47.06 -13.44 -17.68
N ILE A 30 -46.73 -13.57 -18.97
CA ILE A 30 -45.35 -13.78 -19.46
C ILE A 30 -44.45 -12.64 -18.98
N SER A 31 -44.89 -11.38 -19.10
CA SER A 31 -44.12 -10.22 -18.65
C SER A 31 -43.93 -10.20 -17.13
N ARG A 32 -44.90 -10.72 -16.38
CA ARG A 32 -44.84 -10.82 -14.92
C ARG A 32 -43.85 -11.89 -14.49
N ILE A 33 -43.92 -13.08 -15.10
CA ILE A 33 -42.99 -14.19 -14.85
C ILE A 33 -41.57 -13.81 -15.25
N ALA A 34 -41.35 -13.29 -16.45
CA ALA A 34 -40.03 -12.86 -16.90
C ALA A 34 -39.39 -11.82 -15.96
N ARG A 35 -40.17 -10.84 -15.50
CA ARG A 35 -39.69 -9.85 -14.50
C ARG A 35 -39.40 -10.47 -13.14
N LYS A 36 -40.14 -11.51 -12.75
CA LYS A 36 -39.91 -12.24 -11.50
C LYS A 36 -38.61 -13.03 -11.56
N GLU A 37 -38.38 -13.78 -12.64
CA GLU A 37 -37.16 -14.57 -12.86
C GLU A 37 -35.91 -13.68 -12.97
N VAL A 38 -35.98 -12.59 -13.74
CA VAL A 38 -34.88 -11.62 -13.84
C VAL A 38 -34.56 -11.00 -12.47
N ARG A 39 -35.58 -10.73 -11.65
CA ARG A 39 -35.37 -10.21 -10.30
C ARG A 39 -34.67 -11.24 -9.42
N SER A 40 -35.13 -12.50 -9.38
CA SER A 40 -34.50 -13.54 -8.54
C SER A 40 -33.03 -13.74 -8.88
N GLU A 41 -32.67 -13.72 -10.17
CA GLU A 41 -31.28 -13.84 -10.61
C GLU A 41 -30.43 -12.63 -10.16
N ILE A 42 -30.94 -11.42 -10.35
CA ILE A 42 -30.17 -10.18 -10.10
C ILE A 42 -30.04 -9.86 -8.60
N GLU A 43 -30.99 -10.25 -7.74
CA GLU A 43 -30.93 -9.92 -6.31
C GLU A 43 -29.68 -10.51 -5.62
N SER A 44 -29.27 -11.72 -6.00
CA SER A 44 -28.04 -12.33 -5.48
C SER A 44 -26.80 -11.52 -5.87
N LEU A 45 -26.72 -11.09 -7.13
CA LEU A 45 -25.63 -10.28 -7.67
C LEU A 45 -25.58 -8.88 -7.06
N LYS A 46 -26.74 -8.23 -6.84
CA LYS A 46 -26.82 -6.93 -6.15
C LYS A 46 -26.29 -7.04 -4.72
N LYS A 47 -26.66 -8.10 -4.00
CA LYS A 47 -26.18 -8.34 -2.63
C LYS A 47 -24.66 -8.54 -2.61
N ALA A 48 -24.13 -9.37 -3.52
CA ALA A 48 -22.69 -9.56 -3.65
C ALA A 48 -21.98 -8.25 -3.99
N ASN A 49 -22.51 -7.44 -4.92
CA ASN A 49 -21.93 -6.15 -5.29
C ASN A 49 -21.90 -5.18 -4.10
N ALA A 50 -22.98 -5.07 -3.33
CA ALA A 50 -23.04 -4.25 -2.13
C ALA A 50 -21.99 -4.69 -1.10
N GLN A 51 -21.83 -6.00 -0.89
CA GLN A 51 -20.79 -6.56 -0.02
C GLN A 51 -19.39 -6.22 -0.53
N HIS A 52 -19.10 -6.43 -1.82
CA HIS A 52 -17.81 -6.08 -2.43
C HIS A 52 -17.49 -4.59 -2.32
N ARG A 53 -18.47 -3.70 -2.54
CA ARG A 53 -18.27 -2.25 -2.37
C ARG A 53 -17.89 -1.90 -0.94
N SER A 54 -18.51 -2.55 0.05
CA SER A 54 -18.18 -2.35 1.46
C SER A 54 -16.78 -2.87 1.80
N ALA A 55 -16.40 -4.05 1.30
CA ALA A 55 -15.07 -4.62 1.47
C ALA A 55 -13.98 -3.75 0.83
N ILE A 56 -14.21 -3.24 -0.38
CA ILE A 56 -13.29 -2.31 -1.06
C ILE A 56 -13.12 -1.04 -0.24
N ALA A 57 -14.20 -0.47 0.31
CA ALA A 57 -14.12 0.71 1.15
C ALA A 57 -13.31 0.46 2.44
N HIS A 58 -13.53 -0.70 3.07
CA HIS A 58 -12.78 -1.12 4.26
C HIS A 58 -11.29 -1.28 3.95
N LEU A 59 -10.95 -2.02 2.89
CA LEU A 59 -9.56 -2.22 2.47
C LEU A 59 -8.86 -0.91 2.13
N LYS A 60 -9.53 0.01 1.43
CA LYS A 60 -8.97 1.34 1.12
C LYS A 60 -8.66 2.14 2.39
N ARG A 61 -9.52 2.07 3.41
CA ARG A 61 -9.26 2.71 4.72
C ARG A 61 -8.05 2.09 5.40
N GLN A 62 -7.97 0.76 5.46
CA GLN A 62 -6.82 0.06 6.05
C GLN A 62 -5.51 0.42 5.34
N VAL A 63 -5.51 0.47 4.01
CA VAL A 63 -4.33 0.89 3.23
C VAL A 63 -3.92 2.31 3.58
N SER A 64 -4.86 3.26 3.66
CA SER A 64 -4.56 4.65 4.02
C SER A 64 -4.01 4.79 5.44
N GLU A 65 -4.52 3.99 6.37
CA GLU A 65 -4.07 3.97 7.76
C GLU A 65 -2.66 3.41 7.88
N LEU A 66 -2.38 2.27 7.24
CA LEU A 66 -1.05 1.67 7.21
C LEU A 66 -0.03 2.58 6.54
N GLN A 67 -0.37 3.23 5.43
CA GLN A 67 0.48 4.25 4.81
C GLN A 67 0.76 5.43 5.76
N GLY A 68 -0.24 5.85 6.54
CA GLY A 68 -0.07 6.86 7.58
C GLY A 68 0.88 6.41 8.69
N GLN A 69 0.74 5.17 9.17
CA GLN A 69 1.62 4.58 10.16
C GLN A 69 3.06 4.46 9.66
N LEU A 70 3.27 4.02 8.41
CA LEU A 70 4.60 3.96 7.79
C LEU A 70 5.25 5.34 7.67
N LYS A 71 4.50 6.38 7.29
CA LYS A 71 5.01 7.76 7.27
C LYS A 71 5.42 8.24 8.66
N LYS A 72 4.63 7.93 9.69
CA LYS A 72 4.94 8.28 11.08
C LYS A 72 6.17 7.52 11.58
N ALA A 73 6.24 6.21 11.34
CA ALA A 73 7.39 5.38 11.69
C ALA A 73 8.67 5.85 10.99
N GLY A 74 8.61 6.18 9.69
CA GLY A 74 9.75 6.74 8.96
C GLY A 74 10.20 8.10 9.49
N ARG A 75 9.26 8.97 9.90
CA ARG A 75 9.57 10.24 10.56
C ARG A 75 10.24 10.04 11.91
N ASN A 76 9.74 9.11 12.73
CA ASN A 76 10.31 8.80 14.03
C ASN A 76 11.72 8.20 13.87
N ALA A 77 11.90 7.26 12.95
CA ALA A 77 13.22 6.69 12.64
C ALA A 77 14.22 7.76 12.18
N MET A 78 13.79 8.75 11.38
CA MET A 78 14.64 9.87 10.98
C MET A 78 14.96 10.80 12.16
N ALA A 79 14.00 11.04 13.06
CA ALA A 79 14.23 11.81 14.28
C ALA A 79 15.22 11.10 15.23
N ASP A 80 15.06 9.79 15.44
CA ASP A 80 15.97 8.97 16.24
C ASP A 80 17.36 8.88 15.62
N ALA A 81 17.45 8.73 14.29
CA ALA A 81 18.73 8.77 13.58
C ALA A 81 19.42 10.12 13.74
N ARG A 82 18.67 11.24 13.68
CA ARG A 82 19.22 12.59 13.89
C ARG A 82 19.66 12.83 15.33
N ALA A 83 18.91 12.31 16.31
CA ALA A 83 19.30 12.35 17.72
C ALA A 83 20.56 11.52 17.99
N SER A 84 20.65 10.32 17.39
CA SER A 84 21.82 9.46 17.47
C SER A 84 23.05 10.07 16.79
N ALA A 85 22.88 10.73 15.63
CA ALA A 85 23.94 11.44 14.95
C ALA A 85 24.48 12.62 15.77
N LYS A 86 23.60 13.39 16.44
CA LYS A 86 24.03 14.44 17.38
C LYS A 86 24.77 13.89 18.60
N ALA A 87 24.39 12.71 19.10
CA ALA A 87 25.10 12.07 20.21
C ALA A 87 26.49 11.57 19.78
N ASP A 88 26.65 11.12 18.53
CA ASP A 88 27.92 10.61 17.99
C ASP A 88 28.91 11.73 17.59
N GLU A 89 28.43 12.96 17.32
CA GLU A 89 29.28 14.14 17.07
C GLU A 89 30.16 14.54 18.28
N GLY A 90 29.81 14.10 19.50
CA GLY A 90 30.61 14.35 20.70
C GLY A 90 31.89 13.51 20.81
N THR A 91 32.01 12.43 20.02
CA THR A 91 33.21 11.57 20.03
C THR A 91 34.00 11.80 18.75
N SER A 92 34.98 12.69 18.79
CA SER A 92 35.93 12.93 17.68
C SER A 92 36.57 11.61 17.23
N ARG A 93 36.00 10.99 16.18
CA ARG A 93 36.51 9.74 15.60
C ARG A 93 37.76 10.04 14.79
N ARG A 94 38.90 10.03 15.48
CA ARG A 94 40.22 10.24 14.86
C ARG A 94 40.54 9.12 13.86
N PHE A 95 40.77 9.51 12.60
CA PHE A 95 41.26 8.60 11.56
C PHE A 95 42.70 8.15 11.85
N SER A 96 42.98 6.87 11.67
CA SER A 96 44.33 6.29 11.71
C SER A 96 44.46 5.26 10.59
N ALA A 97 45.47 5.47 9.74
CA ALA A 97 45.79 4.62 8.59
C ALA A 97 46.15 3.18 9.03
N ASP A 98 46.99 3.04 10.06
CA ASP A 98 47.39 1.73 10.60
C ASP A 98 46.18 0.93 11.10
N ARG A 99 45.25 1.60 11.79
CA ARG A 99 44.03 0.94 12.27
C ARG A 99 43.07 0.57 11.14
N LEU A 100 43.17 1.19 9.96
CA LEU A 100 42.40 0.78 8.78
C LEU A 100 42.98 -0.52 8.21
N ALA A 101 44.29 -0.55 7.99
CA ALA A 101 44.99 -1.73 7.48
C ALA A 101 44.86 -2.94 8.43
N ALA A 102 44.99 -2.72 9.74
CA ALA A 102 44.78 -3.75 10.76
C ALA A 102 43.35 -4.32 10.76
N HIS A 103 42.35 -3.47 10.52
CA HIS A 103 40.96 -3.92 10.45
C HIS A 103 40.69 -4.76 9.20
N ARG A 104 41.18 -4.31 8.04
CA ARG A 104 41.06 -5.05 6.78
C ARG A 104 41.73 -6.42 6.86
N THR A 105 42.95 -6.48 7.40
CA THR A 105 43.69 -7.74 7.60
C THR A 105 42.98 -8.67 8.58
N LYS A 106 42.42 -8.14 9.69
CA LYS A 106 41.59 -8.91 10.63
C LYS A 106 40.36 -9.54 9.96
N LEU A 107 39.77 -8.86 8.98
CA LEU A 107 38.65 -9.39 8.20
C LEU A 107 39.08 -10.32 7.05
N GLY A 108 40.39 -10.38 6.73
CA GLY A 108 40.93 -11.20 5.64
C GLY A 108 40.55 -10.67 4.25
N LEU A 109 40.27 -9.37 4.12
CA LEU A 109 39.76 -8.79 2.87
C LEU A 109 40.86 -8.14 2.03
N SER A 110 40.72 -8.22 0.71
CA SER A 110 41.50 -7.40 -0.22
C SER A 110 41.09 -5.92 -0.11
N ALA A 111 41.98 -5.00 -0.48
CA ALA A 111 41.64 -3.57 -0.50
C ALA A 111 40.49 -3.26 -1.47
N ALA A 112 40.35 -4.03 -2.55
CA ALA A 112 39.25 -3.90 -3.49
C ALA A 112 37.91 -4.32 -2.86
N SER A 113 37.86 -5.48 -2.20
CA SER A 113 36.66 -5.95 -1.48
C SER A 113 36.29 -5.00 -0.34
N TYR A 114 37.30 -4.52 0.39
CA TYR A 114 37.10 -3.54 1.45
C TYR A 114 36.58 -2.20 0.90
N GLY A 115 37.11 -1.76 -0.24
CA GLY A 115 36.64 -0.59 -0.96
C GLY A 115 35.18 -0.71 -1.37
N LYS A 116 34.77 -1.85 -1.95
CA LYS A 116 33.37 -2.12 -2.34
C LYS A 116 32.39 -1.93 -1.18
N LEU A 117 32.74 -2.39 0.02
CA LEU A 117 31.91 -2.24 1.23
C LEU A 117 31.74 -0.78 1.66
N VAL A 118 32.76 0.06 1.43
CA VAL A 118 32.75 1.49 1.76
C VAL A 118 32.24 2.33 0.58
N GLY A 119 31.97 1.71 -0.57
CA GLY A 119 31.58 2.37 -1.82
C GLY A 119 32.73 3.07 -2.56
N MET A 120 33.99 2.72 -2.25
CA MET A 120 35.21 3.35 -2.79
C MET A 120 36.03 2.37 -3.63
N SER A 121 36.94 2.89 -4.45
CA SER A 121 37.89 2.03 -5.18
C SER A 121 38.93 1.43 -4.23
N GLY A 122 39.47 0.25 -4.58
CA GLY A 122 40.58 -0.35 -3.84
C GLY A 122 41.84 0.52 -3.84
N ALA A 123 42.07 1.28 -4.91
CA ALA A 123 43.18 2.23 -4.99
C ALA A 123 43.06 3.31 -3.91
N THR A 124 41.86 3.87 -3.72
CA THR A 124 41.59 4.87 -2.67
C THR A 124 41.88 4.33 -1.27
N ILE A 125 41.51 3.07 -1.01
CA ILE A 125 41.81 2.41 0.27
C ILE A 125 43.33 2.32 0.49
N TYR A 126 44.09 1.92 -0.54
CA TYR A 126 45.56 1.90 -0.45
C TYR A 126 46.16 3.27 -0.18
N LEU A 127 45.67 4.34 -0.82
CA LEU A 127 46.16 5.70 -0.55
C LEU A 127 45.90 6.12 0.90
N TRP A 128 44.76 5.71 1.48
CA TRP A 128 44.43 5.97 2.88
C TRP A 128 45.26 5.13 3.84
N GLU A 129 45.49 3.85 3.54
CA GLU A 129 46.38 2.97 4.32
C GLU A 129 47.83 3.47 4.31
N GLN A 130 48.28 4.10 3.22
CA GLN A 130 49.61 4.72 3.11
C GLN A 130 49.67 6.15 3.69
N GLY A 131 48.55 6.71 4.15
CA GLY A 131 48.48 8.08 4.67
C GLY A 131 48.66 9.18 3.61
N LYS A 132 48.66 8.84 2.32
CA LYS A 132 48.81 9.80 1.20
C LYS A 132 47.57 10.67 0.98
N SER A 133 46.41 10.22 1.47
CA SER A 133 45.16 10.96 1.46
C SER A 133 44.34 10.62 2.71
N ARG A 134 43.37 11.46 3.06
CA ARG A 134 42.47 11.26 4.21
C ARG A 134 41.02 11.19 3.75
N PRO A 135 40.21 10.28 4.34
CA PRO A 135 38.78 10.23 4.06
C PRO A 135 38.06 11.48 4.58
N ASN A 136 37.06 11.94 3.82
CA ASN A 136 36.12 12.98 4.23
C ASN A 136 35.21 12.48 5.37
N ALA A 137 34.49 13.38 6.05
CA ALA A 137 33.59 13.09 7.17
C ALA A 137 32.58 11.98 6.85
N GLU A 138 31.94 12.01 5.67
CA GLU A 138 31.00 10.97 5.23
C GLU A 138 31.68 9.59 5.06
N GLN A 139 32.90 9.58 4.52
CA GLN A 139 33.68 8.36 4.35
C GLN A 139 34.15 7.80 5.70
N LEU A 140 34.47 8.67 6.66
CA LEU A 140 34.78 8.27 8.03
C LEU A 140 33.60 7.63 8.74
N GLN A 141 32.38 8.14 8.53
CA GLN A 141 31.17 7.51 9.06
C GLN A 141 30.95 6.12 8.46
N ARG A 142 31.13 5.96 7.13
CA ARG A 142 31.07 4.63 6.48
C ARG A 142 32.13 3.66 7.04
N LEU A 143 33.36 4.14 7.24
CA LEU A 143 34.43 3.35 7.85
C LEU A 143 34.14 2.98 9.31
N ALA A 144 33.51 3.87 10.08
CA ALA A 144 33.11 3.60 11.45
C ALA A 144 31.96 2.58 11.52
N ALA A 145 30.96 2.71 10.64
CA ALA A 145 29.88 1.73 10.51
C ALA A 145 30.41 0.34 10.11
N LEU A 146 31.42 0.28 9.23
CA LEU A 146 32.04 -1.00 8.86
C LEU A 146 32.79 -1.66 10.02
N ARG A 147 33.30 -0.89 10.99
CA ARG A 147 34.00 -1.42 12.17
C ARG A 147 33.08 -2.08 13.19
N SER A 148 31.79 -1.74 13.20
CA SER A 148 30.82 -2.40 14.08
C SER A 148 30.26 -3.69 13.48
N LEU A 149 30.53 -3.98 12.20
CA LEU A 149 30.06 -5.18 11.53
C LEU A 149 30.96 -6.39 11.82
N SER A 150 30.31 -7.55 11.99
CA SER A 150 30.99 -8.83 12.18
C SER A 150 31.51 -9.39 10.85
N ARG A 151 32.57 -10.21 10.88
CA ARG A 151 33.15 -10.86 9.68
C ARG A 151 32.10 -11.59 8.83
N ARG A 152 31.14 -12.24 9.48
CA ARG A 152 30.07 -12.99 8.81
C ARG A 152 29.17 -12.08 7.99
N THR A 153 28.70 -10.99 8.59
CA THR A 153 27.85 -9.99 7.93
C THR A 153 28.55 -9.36 6.73
N VAL A 154 29.86 -9.11 6.87
CA VAL A 154 30.68 -8.54 5.80
C VAL A 154 30.79 -9.48 4.59
N GLN A 155 30.92 -10.78 4.82
CA GLN A 155 30.95 -11.78 3.73
C GLN A 155 29.60 -11.91 3.02
N GLU A 156 28.50 -11.89 3.78
CA GLU A 156 27.14 -11.91 3.21
C GLU A 156 26.92 -10.69 2.30
N GLN A 157 27.32 -9.48 2.74
CA GLN A 157 27.21 -8.28 1.92
C GLN A 157 28.02 -8.34 0.62
N LEU A 158 29.23 -8.90 0.67
CA LEU A 158 30.07 -9.10 -0.52
C LEU A 158 29.52 -10.16 -1.47
N SER A 159 28.78 -11.15 -0.98
CA SER A 159 28.13 -12.17 -1.83
C SER A 159 26.86 -11.65 -2.51
N SER A 160 26.21 -10.66 -1.90
CA SER A 160 24.99 -10.04 -2.41
C SER A 160 25.24 -8.86 -3.37
N THR A 161 26.50 -8.45 -3.57
CA THR A 161 26.91 -7.36 -4.48
C THR A 161 27.62 -7.89 -5.71
#